data_AF-A0A3D5V073-F1
#
_entry.id   AF-A0A3D5V073-F1
#
_cell.length_a   1.000
_cell.length_b   1.000
_cell.length_c   1.000
_cell.angle_alpha   90.00
_cell.angle_beta   90.00
_cell.angle_gamma   90.00
#
_symmetry.space_group_name_H-M   'P 1'
#
loop_
_entity.id
_entity.type
_entity.pdbx_description
1 polymer ?
#
loop_
_entity_poly.entity_id
_entity_poly.type
_entity_poly.pdbx_seq_one_letter_code
_entity_poly.pdbx_strand_id
1 'polypeptide(L)'
;MSQKDAKPVMIEVGPGELIDKITILRIKSERMSDAAKLANVRHELTVLEEARKANLEDSAEMRRLEGDLKSVNEALWVIEDDIRQCEADKDFGAKFVELARSVYKQNDKRAAIKKEINLLTGSAIVEEKSYTEFE
;
A
#
# COMPACT_ATOMS: atom_id res chain seq x y z
N MET A 1 -26.22 -12.79 -21.21
CA MET A 1 -26.42 -13.06 -19.77
C MET A 1 -26.26 -11.73 -19.05
N SER A 2 -27.30 -11.23 -18.37
CA SER A 2 -27.20 -9.97 -17.62
C SER A 2 -26.21 -10.19 -16.48
N GLN A 3 -25.06 -9.52 -16.54
CA GLN A 3 -24.06 -9.54 -15.49
C GLN A 3 -24.74 -8.87 -14.29
N LYS A 4 -25.07 -9.68 -13.28
CA LYS A 4 -25.73 -9.19 -12.06
C LYS A 4 -24.68 -8.37 -11.31
N ASP A 5 -24.85 -7.05 -11.27
CA ASP A 5 -23.94 -6.19 -10.52
C ASP A 5 -23.90 -6.65 -9.05
N ALA A 6 -22.71 -6.97 -8.56
CA ALA A 6 -22.52 -7.35 -7.18
C ALA A 6 -22.76 -6.12 -6.29
N LYS A 7 -23.48 -6.30 -5.18
CA LYS A 7 -23.63 -5.24 -4.18
C LYS A 7 -22.26 -4.91 -3.57
N PRO A 8 -21.98 -3.63 -3.23
CA PRO A 8 -20.75 -3.28 -2.52
C PRO A 8 -20.61 -4.05 -1.20
N VAL A 9 -19.38 -4.48 -0.89
CA VAL A 9 -19.04 -5.12 0.39
C VAL A 9 -18.53 -4.03 1.33
N MET A 10 -19.27 -3.78 2.41
CA MET A 10 -18.90 -2.79 3.43
C MET A 10 -18.19 -3.48 4.58
N ILE A 11 -17.02 -2.97 4.97
CA ILE A 11 -16.24 -3.43 6.11
C ILE A 11 -15.69 -2.24 6.88
N GLU A 12 -15.45 -2.42 8.17
CA GLU A 12 -14.64 -1.49 8.95
C GLU A 12 -13.16 -1.82 8.75
N VAL A 13 -12.33 -0.80 8.55
CA VAL A 13 -10.87 -0.92 8.40
C VAL A 13 -10.18 0.17 9.19
N GLY A 14 -8.94 -0.09 9.62
CA GLY A 14 -8.11 0.93 10.25
C GLY A 14 -7.73 2.04 9.26
N PRO A 15 -7.64 3.32 9.68
CA PRO A 15 -7.18 4.43 8.84
C PRO A 15 -5.84 4.17 8.16
N GLY A 16 -4.89 3.52 8.84
CA GLY A 16 -3.61 3.14 8.24
C GLY A 16 -3.76 2.20 7.04
N GLU A 17 -4.70 1.25 7.07
CA GLU A 17 -4.99 0.36 5.94
C GLU A 17 -5.63 1.11 4.77
N LEU A 18 -6.58 2.00 5.07
CA LEU A 18 -7.21 2.86 4.05
C LEU A 18 -6.15 3.70 3.33
N ILE A 19 -5.29 4.38 4.09
CA ILE A 19 -4.22 5.22 3.53
C ILE A 19 -3.20 4.37 2.76
N ASP A 20 -2.78 3.22 3.27
CA ASP A 20 -1.85 2.32 2.58
C ASP A 20 -2.37 1.99 1.17
N LYS A 21 -3.63 1.55 1.10
CA LYS A 21 -4.29 1.22 -0.17
C LYS A 21 -4.39 2.42 -1.11
N ILE A 22 -4.72 3.61 -0.60
CA ILE A 22 -4.74 4.86 -1.39
C ILE A 22 -3.35 5.14 -1.97
N THR A 23 -2.29 5.06 -1.18
CA THR A 23 -0.92 5.35 -1.66
C THR A 23 -0.47 4.37 -2.74
N ILE A 24 -0.79 3.08 -2.60
CA ILE A 24 -0.52 2.06 -3.63
C ILE A 24 -1.28 2.38 -4.93
N LEU A 25 -2.56 2.78 -4.84
CA LEU A 25 -3.36 3.12 -6.02
C LEU A 25 -2.88 4.40 -6.70
N ARG A 26 -2.40 5.40 -5.94
CA ARG A 26 -1.74 6.59 -6.50
C ARG A 26 -0.50 6.20 -7.32
N ILE A 27 0.38 5.37 -6.76
CA ILE A 27 1.58 4.86 -7.47
C ILE A 27 1.17 4.09 -8.74
N LYS A 28 0.16 3.22 -8.65
CA LYS A 28 -0.37 2.50 -9.81
C LYS A 28 -0.91 3.45 -10.88
N SER A 29 -1.66 4.47 -10.48
CA SER A 29 -2.20 5.48 -11.41
C SER A 29 -1.11 6.32 -12.08
N GLU A 30 0.04 6.51 -11.41
CA GLU A 30 1.22 7.22 -11.92
C GLU A 30 2.07 6.35 -12.87
N ARG A 31 2.21 5.04 -12.58
CA ARG A 31 3.20 4.16 -13.26
C ARG A 31 2.61 3.20 -14.29
N MET A 32 1.33 2.85 -14.19
CA MET A 32 0.69 1.92 -15.15
C MET A 32 0.35 2.63 -16.47
N SER A 33 0.43 1.89 -17.58
CA SER A 33 0.16 2.42 -18.94
C SER A 33 -1.08 1.83 -19.61
N ASP A 34 -1.56 0.67 -19.17
CA ASP A 34 -2.75 0.03 -19.71
C ASP A 34 -4.01 0.82 -19.35
N ALA A 35 -4.69 1.35 -20.36
CA ALA A 35 -5.84 2.25 -20.18
C ALA A 35 -7.03 1.60 -19.47
N ALA A 36 -7.32 0.32 -19.75
CA ALA A 36 -8.44 -0.39 -19.13
C ALA A 36 -8.15 -0.65 -17.65
N LYS A 37 -6.91 -1.04 -17.31
CA LYS A 37 -6.50 -1.22 -15.91
C LYS A 37 -6.45 0.12 -15.16
N LEU A 38 -5.96 1.19 -15.79
CA LEU A 38 -5.94 2.52 -15.21
C LEU A 38 -7.34 3.04 -14.88
N ALA A 39 -8.34 2.76 -15.73
CA ALA A 39 -9.72 3.11 -15.44
C ALA A 39 -10.21 2.47 -14.13
N ASN A 40 -9.90 1.19 -13.91
CA ASN A 40 -10.23 0.48 -12.67
C ASN A 40 -9.47 1.06 -11.46
N VAL A 41 -8.16 1.30 -11.59
CA VAL A 41 -7.34 1.88 -10.51
C VAL A 41 -7.86 3.25 -10.09
N ARG A 42 -8.19 4.11 -11.06
CA ARG A 42 -8.68 5.46 -10.79
C ARG A 42 -10.08 5.43 -10.16
N HIS A 43 -10.95 4.55 -10.65
CA HIS A 43 -12.26 4.37 -10.04
C HIS A 43 -12.14 3.95 -8.57
N GLU A 44 -11.31 2.95 -8.27
CA GLU A 44 -11.06 2.49 -6.90
C GLU A 44 -10.44 3.60 -6.04
N LEU A 45 -9.45 4.33 -6.58
CA LEU A 45 -8.81 5.45 -5.90
C LEU A 45 -9.82 6.54 -5.51
N THR A 46 -10.71 6.94 -6.43
CA THR A 46 -11.76 7.94 -6.16
C THR A 46 -12.64 7.52 -4.99
N VAL A 47 -13.12 6.26 -4.98
CA VAL A 47 -13.98 5.75 -3.89
C VAL A 47 -13.26 5.82 -2.53
N LEU A 48 -11.98 5.45 -2.47
CA LEU A 48 -11.23 5.47 -1.22
C LEU A 48 -10.83 6.89 -0.78
N GLU A 49 -10.51 7.79 -1.72
CA GLU A 49 -10.20 9.18 -1.41
C GLU A 49 -11.43 9.94 -0.87
N GLU A 50 -12.63 9.64 -1.39
CA GLU A 50 -13.89 10.14 -0.83
C GLU A 50 -14.09 9.67 0.61
N ALA A 51 -13.85 8.39 0.89
CA ALA A 51 -13.93 7.85 2.25
C ALA A 51 -12.88 8.50 3.18
N ARG A 52 -11.65 8.69 2.72
CA ARG A 52 -10.58 9.39 3.46
C ARG A 52 -10.99 10.82 3.79
N LYS A 53 -11.49 11.57 2.80
CA LYS A 53 -11.94 12.96 2.98
C LYS A 53 -13.11 13.08 3.97
N ALA A 54 -14.02 12.11 3.96
CA ALA A 54 -15.19 12.13 4.83
C ALA A 54 -14.88 11.76 6.29
N ASN A 55 -13.83 10.96 6.53
CA ASN A 55 -13.61 10.35 7.85
C ASN A 55 -12.30 10.74 8.53
N LEU A 56 -11.34 11.35 7.82
CA LEU A 56 -10.01 11.67 8.36
C LEU A 56 -9.65 13.15 8.19
N GLU A 57 -9.04 13.73 9.22
CA GLU A 57 -8.54 15.10 9.19
C GLU A 57 -7.26 15.23 8.36
N ASP A 58 -7.16 16.29 7.56
CA ASP A 58 -5.97 16.59 6.75
C ASP A 58 -4.94 17.44 7.52
N SER A 59 -4.40 16.88 8.60
CA SER A 59 -3.37 17.54 9.40
C SER A 59 -2.00 17.50 8.69
N ALA A 60 -1.07 18.36 9.11
CA ALA A 60 0.30 18.33 8.59
C ALA A 60 0.99 16.98 8.85
N GLU A 61 0.71 16.39 10.02
CA GLU A 61 1.23 15.08 10.39
C GLU A 61 0.62 13.96 9.54
N MET A 62 -0.69 14.01 9.24
CA MET A 62 -1.32 13.06 8.32
C MET A 62 -0.65 13.12 6.94
N ARG A 63 -0.42 14.33 6.40
CA ARG A 63 0.27 14.49 5.10
C ARG A 63 1.70 13.95 5.12
N ARG A 64 2.44 14.14 6.21
CA ARG A 64 3.78 13.56 6.40
C ARG A 64 3.70 12.03 6.34
N LEU A 65 2.84 11.42 7.14
CA LEU A 65 2.66 9.96 7.21
C LEU A 65 2.20 9.37 5.87
N GLU A 66 1.29 10.04 5.15
CA GLU A 66 0.89 9.66 3.79
C GLU A 66 2.08 9.66 2.82
N GLY A 67 2.94 10.68 2.90
CA GLY A 67 4.14 10.79 2.08
C GLY A 67 5.18 9.71 2.39
N ASP A 68 5.40 9.43 3.67
CA ASP A 68 6.33 8.38 4.12
C ASP A 68 5.82 7.00 3.69
N LEU A 69 4.51 6.76 3.84
CA LEU A 69 3.87 5.51 3.43
C LEU A 69 3.93 5.31 1.91
N LYS A 70 3.70 6.38 1.13
CA LYS A 70 3.88 6.35 -0.34
C LYS A 70 5.33 6.01 -0.69
N SER A 71 6.31 6.65 -0.04
CA SER A 71 7.73 6.43 -0.31
C SER A 71 8.16 4.97 -0.06
N VAL A 72 7.66 4.36 1.03
CA VAL A 72 7.90 2.93 1.31
C VAL A 72 7.24 2.04 0.25
N ASN A 73 6.01 2.34 -0.15
CA ASN A 73 5.34 1.59 -1.22
C ASN A 73 6.03 1.74 -2.59
N GLU A 74 6.62 2.90 -2.89
CA GLU A 74 7.43 3.11 -4.09
C GLU A 74 8.72 2.29 -4.05
N ALA A 75 9.38 2.20 -2.89
CA ALA A 75 10.55 1.35 -2.71
C ALA A 75 10.21 -0.14 -2.87
N LEU A 76 9.09 -0.58 -2.28
CA LEU A 76 8.57 -1.95 -2.46
C LEU A 76 8.26 -2.25 -3.94
N TRP A 77 7.70 -1.30 -4.68
CA TRP A 77 7.46 -1.45 -6.11
C TRP A 77 8.76 -1.69 -6.88
N VAL A 78 9.80 -0.89 -6.63
CA VAL A 78 11.10 -1.05 -7.30
C VAL A 78 11.73 -2.40 -6.95
N ILE A 79 11.68 -2.80 -5.68
CA ILE A 79 12.18 -4.11 -5.23
C ILE A 79 11.47 -5.25 -5.94
N GLU A 80 10.13 -5.18 -6.08
CA GLU A 80 9.34 -6.18 -6.81
C GLU A 80 9.75 -6.26 -8.29
N ASP A 81 9.91 -5.12 -8.95
CA ASP A 81 10.34 -5.07 -10.35
C ASP A 81 11.76 -5.67 -10.52
N ASP A 82 12.68 -5.35 -9.61
CA ASP A 82 14.04 -5.91 -9.60
C ASP A 82 14.06 -7.42 -9.33
N ILE A 83 13.21 -7.93 -8.42
CA ILE A 83 13.06 -9.36 -8.16
C ILE A 83 12.53 -10.08 -9.41
N ARG A 84 11.55 -9.49 -10.11
CA ARG A 84 11.02 -10.06 -11.37
C ARG A 84 12.07 -10.07 -12.48
N GLN A 85 12.96 -9.09 -12.50
CA GLN A 85 14.08 -9.10 -13.44
C GLN A 85 15.05 -10.25 -13.12
N CYS A 86 15.41 -10.46 -11.85
CA CYS A 86 16.18 -11.63 -11.42
C CYS A 86 15.51 -12.95 -11.83
N GLU A 87 14.19 -13.07 -11.67
CA GLU A 87 13.42 -14.26 -12.12
C GLU A 87 13.50 -14.45 -13.64
N ALA A 88 13.32 -13.39 -14.43
CA ALA A 88 13.42 -13.45 -15.89
C ALA A 88 14.81 -13.89 -16.36
N ASP A 89 15.86 -13.42 -15.68
CA ASP A 89 17.26 -13.77 -15.94
C ASP A 89 17.66 -15.11 -15.32
N LYS A 90 16.82 -15.68 -14.45
CA LYS A 90 17.11 -16.85 -13.60
C LYS A 90 18.35 -16.68 -12.73
N ASP A 91 18.62 -15.45 -12.30
CA ASP A 91 19.73 -15.11 -11.41
C ASP A 91 19.25 -14.99 -9.95
N PHE A 92 19.53 -16.04 -9.17
CA PHE A 92 19.20 -16.13 -7.75
C PHE A 92 20.42 -15.93 -6.85
N GLY A 93 21.41 -15.17 -7.32
CA GLY A 93 22.64 -14.86 -6.59
C GLY A 93 22.46 -13.81 -5.48
N ALA A 94 23.56 -13.14 -5.15
CA ALA A 94 23.61 -12.19 -4.02
C ALA A 94 22.59 -11.04 -4.14
N LYS A 95 22.37 -10.50 -5.35
CA LYS A 95 21.39 -9.43 -5.59
C LYS A 95 19.97 -9.88 -5.22
N PHE A 96 19.56 -11.07 -5.66
CA PHE A 96 18.24 -11.62 -5.33
C PHE A 96 18.06 -11.79 -3.82
N VAL A 97 19.08 -12.33 -3.13
CA VAL A 97 19.06 -12.50 -1.65
C VAL A 97 18.94 -11.14 -0.95
N GLU A 98 19.67 -10.12 -1.39
CA GLU A 98 19.60 -8.77 -0.83
C GLU A 98 18.21 -8.16 -1.02
N LEU A 99 17.65 -8.24 -2.22
CA LEU A 99 16.30 -7.75 -2.53
C LEU A 99 15.24 -8.44 -1.69
N ALA A 100 15.27 -9.78 -1.62
CA ALA A 100 14.35 -10.57 -0.81
C ALA A 100 14.43 -10.17 0.68
N ARG A 101 15.63 -9.88 1.19
CA ARG A 101 15.81 -9.37 2.56
C ARG A 101 15.30 -7.95 2.74
N SER A 102 15.39 -7.11 1.72
CA SER A 102 14.86 -5.74 1.76
C SER A 102 13.33 -5.73 1.85
N VAL A 103 12.64 -6.71 1.26
CA VAL A 103 11.17 -6.80 1.28
C VAL A 103 10.60 -6.78 2.69
N TYR A 104 11.08 -7.63 3.61
CA TYR A 104 10.54 -7.65 4.98
C TYR A 104 10.87 -6.35 5.72
N LYS A 105 12.08 -5.81 5.56
CA LYS A 105 12.48 -4.52 6.17
C LYS A 105 11.56 -3.38 5.74
N GLN A 106 11.20 -3.31 4.46
CA GLN A 106 10.29 -2.29 3.97
C GLN A 106 8.84 -2.56 4.42
N ASN A 107 8.40 -3.83 4.45
CA ASN A 107 7.09 -4.19 4.96
C ASN A 107 6.91 -3.90 6.47
N ASP A 108 7.99 -3.96 7.25
CA ASP A 108 7.97 -3.62 8.67
C ASP A 108 7.89 -2.10 8.85
N LYS A 109 8.66 -1.33 8.08
CA LYS A 109 8.51 0.14 8.02
C LYS A 109 7.10 0.55 7.62
N ARG A 110 6.54 -0.11 6.60
CA ARG A 110 5.16 0.12 6.14
C ARG A 110 4.16 -0.12 7.27
N ALA A 111 4.31 -1.23 7.99
CA ALA A 111 3.44 -1.56 9.12
C ALA A 111 3.58 -0.56 10.28
N ALA A 112 4.79 -0.11 10.59
CA ALA A 112 5.03 0.91 11.61
C ALA A 112 4.33 2.23 11.28
N ILE A 113 4.46 2.71 10.04
CA ILE A 113 3.78 3.95 9.60
C ILE A 113 2.25 3.79 9.64
N LYS A 114 1.71 2.64 9.20
CA LYS A 114 0.26 2.35 9.33
C LYS A 114 -0.19 2.41 10.78
N LYS A 115 0.61 1.90 11.71
CA LYS A 115 0.34 1.96 13.16
C LYS A 115 0.38 3.40 13.67
N GLU A 116 1.34 4.22 13.24
CA GLU A 116 1.39 5.66 13.56
C GLU A 116 0.12 6.38 13.09
N ILE A 117 -0.38 6.09 11.87
CA ILE A 117 -1.64 6.65 11.36
C ILE A 117 -2.83 6.21 12.24
N ASN A 118 -2.90 4.94 12.61
CA ASN A 118 -3.97 4.43 13.49
C ASN A 118 -3.95 5.12 14.86
N LEU A 119 -2.76 5.34 15.43
CA LEU A 119 -2.60 6.05 16.70
C LEU A 119 -2.98 7.53 16.59
N LEU A 120 -2.53 8.22 15.54
CA LEU A 120 -2.87 9.62 15.25
C LEU A 120 -4.39 9.84 15.17
N THR A 121 -5.11 8.86 14.64
CA THR A 121 -6.55 8.93 14.39
C THR A 121 -7.40 8.35 15.52
N GLY A 122 -6.77 7.79 16.57
CA GLY A 122 -7.49 7.12 17.66
C GLY A 122 -8.28 5.90 17.19
N SER A 123 -7.78 5.17 16.19
CA SER A 123 -8.50 4.07 15.57
C SER A 123 -8.81 2.93 16.55
N ALA A 124 -10.05 2.42 16.49
CA ALA A 124 -10.47 1.22 17.19
C ALA A 124 -9.96 -0.08 16.53
N ILE A 125 -9.59 -0.02 15.24
CA ILE A 125 -9.07 -1.16 14.49
C ILE A 125 -7.58 -0.92 14.22
N VAL A 126 -6.75 -1.69 14.91
CA VAL A 126 -5.30 -1.68 14.72
C VAL A 126 -4.86 -3.06 14.25
N GLU A 127 -4.22 -3.10 13.09
CA GLU A 127 -3.56 -4.32 12.63
C GLU A 127 -2.30 -4.56 13.46
N GLU A 128 -2.20 -5.74 14.07
CA GLU A 128 -1.00 -6.17 14.78
C GLU A 128 -0.22 -7.16 13.93
N LYS A 129 1.11 -7.04 13.96
CA LYS A 129 2.00 -8.03 13.36
C LYS A 129 2.65 -8.88 14.44
N SER A 130 2.72 -10.18 14.17
CA SER A 130 3.60 -11.09 14.91
C SER A 130 5.01 -10.93 14.38
N TYR A 131 5.83 -10.11 15.04
CA TYR A 131 7.23 -9.95 14.67
C TYR A 131 8.04 -11.16 15.12
N THR A 132 8.86 -11.70 14.21
CA THR A 132 10.06 -12.46 14.56
C THR A 132 11.21 -11.53 14.26
N GLU A 133 12.00 -11.18 15.27
CA GLU A 133 13.21 -10.40 15.05
C GLU A 133 14.22 -11.25 14.27
N PHE A 134 14.75 -10.71 13.18
CA PHE A 134 15.80 -11.32 12.40
C PHE A 134 17.04 -10.41 12.49
N GLU A 135 18.15 -10.94 13.02
CA GLU A 135 19.47 -10.27 12.99
C GLU A 135 19.99 -10.07 11.56
#